data_AF-A0A6J6XG45-F1
#
_entry.id   AF-A0A6J6XG45-F1
#
_cell.length_a   1.000
_cell.length_b   1.000
_cell.length_c   1.000
_cell.angle_alpha   90.00
_cell.angle_beta   90.00
_cell.angle_gamma   90.00
#
_symmetry.space_group_name_H-M   'P 1'
#
loop_
_entity.id
_entity.type
_entity.pdbx_description
1 polymer ?
#
loop_
_entity_poly.entity_id
_entity_poly.type
_entity_poly.pdbx_seq_one_letter_code
_entity_poly.pdbx_strand_id
1 'polypeptide(L)'
;MSSGALIEAISVLPLDAAAESEANEVTIDITYNGDDLDDVAAATSMSREEVIARHCAPTYTVVCLGFSRAFPYLSGLDPHLWLPRHDTPRVRVPGGSVAIAVDQAGIYPQTSPGGWHLLGHTDAVLFDPTRDQPSLLQPGDHVRFVRLSA
;
A
#
# COMPACT_ATOMS: atom_id res chain seq x y z
N MET A 1 26.51 -22.27 -0.41
CA MET A 1 25.62 -23.46 -0.45
C MET A 1 25.52 -23.92 -1.89
N SER A 2 25.54 -25.23 -2.16
CA SER A 2 25.30 -25.73 -3.53
C SER A 2 23.80 -25.68 -3.84
N SER A 3 23.44 -25.64 -5.12
CA SER A 3 22.04 -25.71 -5.56
C SER A 3 21.30 -26.94 -4.98
N GLY A 4 21.97 -28.10 -4.92
CA GLY A 4 21.38 -29.33 -4.38
C GLY A 4 21.02 -29.25 -2.89
N ALA A 5 21.87 -28.63 -2.07
CA ALA A 5 21.60 -28.48 -0.64
C ALA A 5 20.41 -27.54 -0.35
N LEU A 6 20.20 -26.52 -1.19
CA LEU A 6 19.06 -25.61 -1.05
C LEU A 6 17.74 -26.28 -1.45
N ILE A 7 17.75 -27.11 -2.49
CA ILE A 7 16.57 -27.86 -2.94
C ILE A 7 16.08 -28.81 -1.85
N GLU A 8 17.00 -29.58 -1.25
CA GLU A 8 16.69 -30.51 -0.17
C GLU A 8 16.11 -29.75 1.04
N ALA A 9 16.72 -28.62 1.41
CA ALA A 9 16.25 -27.79 2.52
C ALA A 9 14.83 -27.22 2.28
N ILE A 10 14.48 -26.79 1.07
CA ILE A 10 13.14 -26.26 0.75
C ILE A 10 12.11 -27.40 0.70
N SER A 11 12.49 -28.58 0.18
CA SER A 11 11.56 -29.70 -0.04
C SER A 11 10.94 -30.28 1.23
N VAL A 12 11.59 -30.06 2.38
CA VAL A 12 11.12 -30.52 3.70
C VAL A 12 10.42 -29.44 4.49
N LEU A 13 10.33 -28.21 3.97
CA LEU A 13 9.59 -27.15 4.63
C LEU A 13 8.09 -27.47 4.62
N PRO A 14 7.39 -27.28 5.74
CA PRO A 14 5.96 -27.51 5.80
C PRO A 14 5.23 -26.55 4.85
N LEU A 15 4.47 -27.11 3.90
CA LEU A 15 3.63 -26.33 2.96
C LEU A 15 2.35 -25.82 3.64
N ASP A 16 1.83 -26.58 4.60
CA ASP A 16 0.64 -26.26 5.38
C ASP A 16 0.96 -25.59 6.71
N ALA A 17 2.23 -25.29 6.98
CA ALA A 17 2.54 -24.21 7.90
C ALA A 17 2.18 -22.91 7.18
N ALA A 18 0.87 -22.64 7.05
CA ALA A 18 0.40 -21.28 7.11
C ALA A 18 1.19 -20.66 8.25
N ALA A 19 2.06 -19.70 7.95
CA ALA A 19 2.77 -18.99 8.99
C ALA A 19 1.69 -18.57 9.99
N GLU A 20 1.71 -19.14 11.19
CA GLU A 20 0.78 -18.84 12.29
C GLU A 20 1.01 -17.40 12.80
N SER A 21 1.48 -16.49 11.94
CA SER A 21 1.29 -15.08 12.13
C SER A 21 -0.16 -14.80 11.80
N GLU A 22 -0.97 -14.59 12.84
CA GLU A 22 -2.23 -13.87 12.71
C GLU A 22 -1.97 -12.63 11.85
N ALA A 23 -2.61 -12.56 10.69
CA ALA A 23 -2.53 -11.39 9.83
C ALA A 23 -2.98 -10.18 10.65
N ASN A 24 -2.08 -9.23 10.90
CA ASN A 24 -2.41 -8.10 11.75
C ASN A 24 -3.39 -7.21 10.99
N GLU A 25 -4.45 -6.76 11.67
CA GLU A 25 -5.29 -5.69 11.16
C GLU A 25 -4.69 -4.34 11.56
N VAL A 26 -4.23 -3.59 10.57
CA VAL A 26 -3.63 -2.27 10.74
C VAL A 26 -4.57 -1.22 10.16
N THR A 27 -5.02 -0.29 11.00
CA THR A 27 -5.80 0.87 10.56
C THR A 27 -4.85 2.03 10.27
N ILE A 28 -5.00 2.64 9.08
CA ILE A 28 -4.22 3.79 8.64
C ILE A 28 -5.16 4.97 8.42
N ASP A 29 -4.92 6.00 9.20
CA ASP A 29 -5.63 7.27 9.14
C ASP A 29 -5.12 8.11 7.96
N ILE A 30 -6.04 8.63 7.14
CA ILE A 30 -5.74 9.38 5.92
C ILE A 30 -6.45 10.74 5.94
N THR A 31 -5.68 11.79 5.68
CA THR A 31 -6.20 13.07 5.22
C THR A 31 -6.30 13.05 3.69
N TYR A 32 -7.52 13.08 3.14
CA TYR A 32 -7.76 13.02 1.69
C TYR A 32 -7.64 14.40 1.02
N ASN A 33 -6.40 14.85 0.88
CA ASN A 33 -6.02 16.12 0.27
C ASN A 33 -4.96 15.94 -0.84
N GLY A 34 -4.86 14.74 -1.42
CA GLY A 34 -3.85 14.44 -2.43
C GLY A 34 -4.09 15.21 -3.73
N ASP A 35 -2.99 15.56 -4.40
CA ASP A 35 -2.98 16.39 -5.61
C ASP A 35 -3.82 15.81 -6.76
N ASP A 36 -3.97 14.48 -6.82
CA ASP A 36 -4.66 13.79 -7.92
C ASP A 36 -6.11 13.41 -7.57
N LEU A 37 -6.59 13.72 -6.37
CA LEU A 37 -7.92 13.26 -5.94
C LEU A 37 -9.04 13.79 -6.86
N ASP A 38 -8.95 15.04 -7.30
CA ASP A 38 -9.91 15.64 -8.23
C ASP A 38 -9.80 15.02 -9.64
N ASP A 39 -8.58 14.75 -10.09
CA ASP A 39 -8.32 14.13 -11.40
C ASP A 39 -8.81 12.67 -11.45
N VAL A 40 -8.60 11.91 -10.36
CA VAL A 40 -9.14 10.55 -10.20
C VAL A 40 -10.66 10.57 -10.19
N ALA A 41 -11.28 11.52 -9.48
CA ALA A 41 -12.73 11.69 -9.47
C ALA A 41 -13.27 11.98 -10.88
N ALA A 42 -12.63 12.89 -11.62
CA ALA A 42 -12.99 13.20 -13.01
C ALA A 42 -12.83 11.99 -13.94
N ALA A 43 -11.68 11.30 -13.87
CA ALA A 43 -11.39 10.14 -14.72
C ALA A 43 -12.34 8.96 -14.49
N THR A 44 -12.83 8.80 -13.25
CA THR A 44 -13.77 7.73 -12.87
C THR A 44 -15.24 8.17 -12.96
N SER A 45 -15.51 9.42 -13.34
CA SER A 45 -16.87 10.01 -13.34
C SER A 45 -17.57 9.94 -11.97
N MET A 46 -16.79 10.12 -10.91
CA MET A 46 -17.23 10.07 -9.52
C MET A 46 -17.08 11.43 -8.84
N SER A 47 -17.73 11.60 -7.69
CA SER A 47 -17.40 12.70 -6.79
C SER A 47 -16.15 12.37 -5.96
N ARG A 48 -15.47 13.38 -5.40
CA ARG A 48 -14.39 13.15 -4.43
C ARG A 48 -14.83 12.23 -3.29
N GLU A 49 -16.04 12.46 -2.77
CA GLU A 49 -16.57 11.68 -1.65
C GLU A 49 -16.77 10.21 -2.01
N GLU A 50 -17.24 9.94 -3.23
CA GLU A 50 -17.40 8.57 -3.74
C GLU A 50 -16.05 7.88 -3.90
N VAL A 51 -15.03 8.57 -4.43
CA VAL A 51 -13.66 8.03 -4.51
C VAL A 51 -13.13 7.69 -3.12
N ILE A 52 -13.28 8.60 -2.15
CA ILE A 52 -12.86 8.39 -0.77
C ILE A 52 -13.59 7.20 -0.15
N ALA A 53 -14.91 7.14 -0.29
CA ALA A 53 -15.72 6.04 0.26
C ALA A 53 -15.29 4.69 -0.32
N ARG A 54 -15.06 4.61 -1.63
CA ARG A 54 -14.59 3.40 -2.31
C ARG A 54 -13.16 3.02 -1.97
N HIS A 55 -12.30 3.98 -1.69
CA HIS A 55 -10.94 3.71 -1.22
C HIS A 55 -10.90 3.27 0.25
N CYS A 56 -11.84 3.72 1.09
CA CYS A 56 -11.94 3.29 2.49
C CYS A 56 -12.71 1.98 2.71
N ALA A 57 -13.58 1.58 1.77
CA ALA A 57 -14.46 0.43 1.95
C ALA A 57 -13.75 -0.94 2.02
N PRO A 58 -12.73 -1.23 1.20
CA PRO A 58 -12.07 -2.53 1.21
C PRO A 58 -11.22 -2.77 2.46
N THR A 59 -11.00 -4.06 2.75
CA THR A 59 -9.86 -4.49 3.56
C THR A 59 -8.77 -4.91 2.60
N TYR A 60 -7.64 -4.21 2.65
CA TYR A 60 -6.52 -4.47 1.76
C TYR A 60 -5.64 -5.56 2.32
N THR A 61 -4.91 -6.26 1.45
CA THR A 61 -3.88 -7.22 1.86
C THR A 61 -2.52 -6.73 1.39
N VAL A 62 -1.53 -6.72 2.28
CA VAL A 62 -0.14 -6.43 1.92
C VAL A 62 0.42 -7.62 1.13
N VAL A 63 0.49 -7.49 -0.18
CA VAL A 63 0.99 -8.57 -1.05
C VAL A 63 2.51 -8.65 -1.04
N CYS A 64 3.20 -7.51 -0.98
CA CYS A 64 4.63 -7.46 -0.77
C CYS A 64 5.08 -6.08 -0.27
N LEU A 65 6.30 -6.03 0.24
CA LEU A 65 7.01 -4.80 0.54
C LEU A 65 8.20 -4.68 -0.42
N GLY A 66 8.40 -3.53 -1.05
CA GLY A 66 9.45 -3.37 -2.06
C GLY A 66 9.44 -2.00 -2.71
N PHE A 67 10.25 -1.75 -3.75
CA PHE A 67 10.53 -0.42 -4.34
C PHE A 67 11.34 0.52 -3.43
N SER A 68 10.88 0.77 -2.21
CA SER A 68 11.64 1.46 -1.17
C SER A 68 11.42 0.78 0.19
N ARG A 69 12.22 1.14 1.21
CA ARG A 69 12.14 0.51 2.54
C ARG A 69 10.70 0.59 3.07
N ALA A 70 10.08 -0.57 3.28
CA ALA A 70 8.70 -0.73 3.76
C ALA A 70 7.59 -0.12 2.90
N PHE A 71 7.80 0.14 1.60
CA PHE A 71 6.70 0.57 0.74
C PHE A 71 5.77 -0.63 0.51
N PRO A 72 4.48 -0.55 0.91
CA PRO A 72 3.54 -1.63 0.79
C PRO A 72 2.84 -1.59 -0.58
N TYR A 73 2.80 -2.73 -1.23
CA TYR A 73 1.85 -2.98 -2.31
C TYR A 73 0.61 -3.62 -1.72
N LEU A 74 -0.53 -2.95 -1.86
CA LEU A 74 -1.80 -3.35 -1.27
C LEU A 74 -2.76 -3.82 -2.37
N SER A 75 -3.22 -5.07 -2.29
CA SER A 75 -4.28 -5.60 -3.15
C SER A 75 -5.66 -5.38 -2.52
N GLY A 76 -6.71 -5.40 -3.35
CA GLY A 76 -8.09 -5.19 -2.89
C GLY A 76 -8.69 -3.83 -3.24
N LEU A 77 -8.00 -3.02 -4.05
CA LEU A 77 -8.53 -1.75 -4.56
C LEU A 77 -9.82 -1.98 -5.37
N ASP A 78 -10.85 -1.16 -5.13
CA ASP A 78 -12.10 -1.18 -5.92
C ASP A 78 -11.79 -1.09 -7.43
N PRO A 79 -12.26 -2.04 -8.26
CA PRO A 79 -12.07 -2.03 -9.71
C PRO A 79 -12.48 -0.73 -10.42
N HIS A 80 -13.40 0.04 -9.84
CA HIS A 80 -13.81 1.32 -10.41
C HIS A 80 -12.77 2.44 -10.21
N LEU A 81 -11.79 2.23 -9.32
CA LEU A 81 -10.66 3.13 -9.09
C LEU A 81 -9.41 2.71 -9.86
N TRP A 82 -9.48 1.68 -10.70
CA TRP A 82 -8.32 1.20 -11.44
C TRP A 82 -7.95 2.18 -12.56
N LEU A 83 -6.80 2.84 -12.39
CA LEU A 83 -6.26 3.81 -13.35
C LEU A 83 -4.81 3.47 -13.68
N PRO A 84 -4.37 3.63 -14.94
CA PRO A 84 -2.96 3.43 -15.27
C PRO A 84 -2.08 4.42 -14.49
N ARG A 85 -0.80 4.09 -14.34
CA ARG A 85 0.18 5.05 -13.81
C ARG A 85 0.26 6.27 -14.73
N HIS A 86 0.65 7.42 -14.19
CA HIS A 86 1.00 8.56 -15.02
C HIS A 86 2.11 8.19 -16.01
N ASP A 87 1.98 8.66 -17.26
CA ASP A 87 2.97 8.46 -18.32
C ASP A 87 4.34 9.03 -17.94
N THR A 88 4.34 10.18 -17.25
CA THR A 88 5.55 10.81 -16.72
C THR A 88 5.49 10.82 -15.20
N PRO A 89 6.39 10.10 -14.49
CA PRO A 89 6.39 10.08 -13.03
C PRO A 89 6.81 11.44 -12.47
N ARG A 90 6.23 11.82 -11.32
CA ARG A 90 6.70 12.94 -10.52
C ARG A 90 8.11 12.65 -10.03
N VAL A 91 8.98 13.66 -10.11
CA VAL A 91 10.34 13.60 -9.57
C VAL A 91 10.32 13.50 -8.04
N ARG A 92 9.29 14.06 -7.40
CA ARG A 92 9.17 14.13 -5.95
C ARG A 92 7.73 13.90 -5.51
N VAL A 93 7.49 12.76 -4.88
CA VAL A 93 6.27 12.43 -4.12
C VAL A 93 6.65 12.50 -2.63
N PRO A 94 5.92 13.25 -1.78
CA PRO A 94 6.18 13.30 -0.35
C PRO A 94 6.09 11.93 0.33
N GLY A 95 6.86 11.74 1.42
CA GLY A 95 6.63 10.62 2.32
C GLY A 95 5.26 10.75 2.98
N GLY A 96 4.64 9.64 3.35
CA GLY A 96 3.26 9.54 3.84
C GLY A 96 2.18 9.67 2.76
N SER A 97 2.53 9.96 1.50
CA SER A 97 1.52 10.02 0.43
C SER A 97 0.85 8.66 0.22
N VAL A 98 -0.48 8.66 0.23
CA VAL A 98 -1.31 7.49 -0.09
C VAL A 98 -1.74 7.61 -1.54
N ALA A 99 -1.52 6.54 -2.31
CA ALA A 99 -1.68 6.57 -3.75
C ALA A 99 -2.26 5.27 -4.31
N ILE A 100 -2.80 5.35 -5.52
CA ILE A 100 -3.31 4.21 -6.29
C ILE A 100 -2.65 4.14 -7.67
N ALA A 101 -2.50 2.93 -8.18
CA ALA A 101 -2.19 2.68 -9.58
C ALA A 101 -2.54 1.24 -9.97
N VAL A 102 -3.04 1.08 -11.19
CA VAL A 102 -3.52 -0.19 -11.73
C VAL A 102 -4.55 -0.76 -10.75
N ASP A 103 -4.34 -1.94 -10.21
CA ASP A 103 -5.20 -2.65 -9.27
C ASP A 103 -4.74 -2.54 -7.81
N GLN A 104 -3.82 -1.61 -7.51
CA GLN A 104 -3.13 -1.53 -6.24
C GLN A 104 -3.26 -0.17 -5.56
N ALA A 105 -3.27 -0.21 -4.22
CA ALA A 105 -3.02 0.95 -3.36
C ALA A 105 -1.63 0.84 -2.72
N GLY A 106 -1.10 1.96 -2.25
CA GLY A 106 0.23 2.02 -1.67
C GLY A 106 0.46 3.31 -0.90
N ILE A 107 1.49 3.31 -0.06
CA ILE A 107 1.85 4.45 0.77
C ILE A 107 3.34 4.67 0.64
N TYR A 108 3.76 5.88 0.27
CA TYR A 108 5.16 6.23 0.15
C TYR A 108 5.80 6.39 1.54
N PRO A 109 6.73 5.53 2.00
CA PRO A 109 7.30 5.64 3.36
C PRO A 109 8.23 6.84 3.51
N GLN A 110 8.77 7.32 2.41
CA GLN A 110 9.72 8.42 2.34
C GLN A 110 9.54 9.16 1.02
N THR A 111 10.13 10.37 0.93
CA THR A 111 10.08 11.14 -0.30
C THR A 111 10.85 10.45 -1.41
N SER A 112 10.20 10.17 -2.54
CA SER A 112 10.82 9.52 -3.70
C SER A 112 10.13 9.91 -5.01
N PRO A 113 10.70 9.63 -6.19
CA PRO A 113 9.97 9.71 -7.45
C PRO A 113 8.80 8.71 -7.46
N GLY A 114 7.74 9.02 -8.21
CA GLY A 114 6.54 8.17 -8.26
C GLY A 114 5.55 8.61 -9.34
N GLY A 115 4.86 7.65 -9.95
CA GLY A 115 3.87 7.89 -11.01
C GLY A 115 2.48 7.37 -10.64
N TRP A 116 2.20 7.23 -9.36
CA TRP A 116 0.88 6.81 -8.86
C TRP A 116 0.02 8.04 -8.59
N HIS A 117 -1.30 7.86 -8.63
CA HIS A 117 -2.27 8.92 -8.37
C HIS A 117 -2.38 9.13 -6.87
N LEU A 118 -2.01 10.32 -6.39
CA LEU A 118 -1.98 10.68 -4.99
C LEU A 118 -3.39 11.07 -4.50
N LEU A 119 -3.98 10.25 -3.62
CA LEU A 119 -5.32 10.49 -3.08
C LEU A 119 -5.31 11.28 -1.77
N GLY A 120 -4.25 11.14 -0.99
CA GLY A 120 -4.15 11.74 0.34
C GLY A 120 -2.79 11.53 0.99
N HIS A 121 -2.78 11.76 2.30
CA HIS A 121 -1.58 11.67 3.12
C HIS A 121 -1.89 11.06 4.49
N THR A 122 -0.94 10.30 5.03
CA THR A 122 -0.97 9.76 6.39
C THR A 122 0.27 10.16 7.16
N ASP A 123 0.11 10.43 8.46
CA ASP A 123 1.20 10.66 9.40
C ASP A 123 1.79 9.34 9.96
N ALA A 124 1.26 8.18 9.54
CA ALA A 124 1.76 6.89 9.96
C ALA A 124 3.24 6.73 9.58
N VAL A 125 4.07 6.34 10.56
CA VAL A 125 5.49 6.03 10.32
C VAL A 125 5.61 4.58 9.89
N LEU A 126 5.72 4.38 8.58
CA LEU A 126 5.78 3.05 7.94
C LEU A 126 7.10 2.31 8.20
N PHE A 127 8.19 3.06 8.36
CA PHE A 127 9.51 2.50 8.60
C PHE A 127 10.23 3.26 9.70
N ASP A 128 10.67 2.53 10.73
CA ASP A 128 11.46 3.05 11.84
C ASP A 128 12.51 2.00 12.24
N PRO A 129 13.81 2.23 11.97
CA PRO A 129 14.85 1.25 12.25
C PRO A 129 15.10 1.03 13.75
N THR A 130 14.49 1.82 14.62
CA THR A 130 14.66 1.72 16.09
C THR A 130 13.62 0.82 16.76
N ARG A 131 12.57 0.41 16.03
CA ARG A 131 11.54 -0.53 16.52
C ARG A 131 12.05 -1.97 16.45
N ASP A 132 11.58 -2.80 17.38
CA ASP A 132 11.79 -4.26 17.34
C ASP A 132 11.33 -4.85 15.99
N GLN A 133 10.22 -4.32 15.46
CA GLN A 133 9.76 -4.58 14.10
C GLN A 133 9.85 -3.28 13.27
N PRO A 134 10.88 -3.13 12.43
CA PRO A 134 11.12 -1.85 11.76
C PRO A 134 10.05 -1.40 10.77
N SER A 135 9.35 -2.34 10.13
CA SER A 135 8.27 -2.05 9.19
C SER A 135 6.94 -2.17 9.89
N LEU A 136 6.11 -1.12 9.81
CA LEU A 136 4.76 -1.09 10.38
C LEU A 136 3.86 -2.18 9.78
N LEU A 137 4.07 -2.51 8.50
CA LEU A 137 3.31 -3.50 7.76
C LEU A 137 4.22 -4.67 7.39
N GLN A 138 3.66 -5.87 7.27
CA GLN A 138 4.31 -7.09 6.79
C GLN A 138 3.50 -7.73 5.66
N PRO A 139 4.13 -8.49 4.74
CA PRO A 139 3.40 -9.31 3.79
C PRO A 139 2.40 -10.22 4.51
N GLY A 140 1.14 -10.20 4.07
CA GLY A 140 0.04 -10.92 4.70
C GLY A 140 -0.83 -10.08 5.64
N ASP A 141 -0.36 -8.93 6.14
CA ASP A 141 -1.18 -8.06 6.99
C ASP A 141 -2.40 -7.51 6.24
N HIS A 142 -3.45 -7.21 6.99
CA HIS A 142 -4.66 -6.56 6.50
C HIS A 142 -4.66 -5.08 6.85
N VAL A 143 -4.91 -4.22 5.86
CA VAL A 143 -4.91 -2.77 6.03
C VAL A 143 -6.32 -2.22 5.82
N ARG A 144 -6.77 -1.39 6.75
CA ARG A 144 -8.00 -0.59 6.62
C ARG A 144 -7.66 0.88 6.57
N PHE A 145 -8.18 1.55 5.55
CA PHE A 145 -8.05 3.00 5.42
C PHE A 145 -9.24 3.70 6.06
N VAL A 146 -8.94 4.67 6.93
CA VAL A 146 -9.95 5.49 7.59
C VAL A 146 -9.68 6.95 7.27
N ARG A 147 -10.72 7.66 6.84
CA ARG A 147 -10.64 9.10 6.65
C ARG A 147 -10.56 9.77 8.01
N LEU A 148 -9.53 10.61 8.22
CA LEU A 148 -9.49 11.53 9.34
C LEU A 148 -10.61 12.56 9.20
N SER A 149 -11.44 12.67 10.23
CA SER A 149 -12.36 13.80 10.37
C SER A 149 -11.57 15.03 10.78
N ALA A 150 -11.90 16.17 10.16
CA ALA A 150 -11.32 17.47 10.52
C ALA A 150 -11.84 17.96 11.88
#